data_AF-A0A1S4CJ02-F1
#
_entry.id   AF-A0A1S4CJ02-F1
#
_cell.length_a   1.000
_cell.length_b   1.000
_cell.length_c   1.000
_cell.angle_alpha   90.00
_cell.angle_beta   90.00
_cell.angle_gamma   90.00
#
_symmetry.space_group_name_H-M   'P 1'
#
loop_
_entity.id
_entity.type
_entity.pdbx_description
1 polymer ?
#
loop_
_entity_poly.entity_id
_entity_poly.type
_entity_poly.pdbx_seq_one_letter_code
_entity_poly.pdbx_strand_id
1 'polypeptide(L)'
;MRIGKAAAGSKSSTTTKLVFICVALLGGFLLVDLLWASSSSSSSSFNWALPTSNVLVFPNHTLPKVHSHVDIYNFTANSWGGTFDMPKEMAHSHLGMVTDGRYIYVVTGQYGPQCRGPTARNFVLDTETKQWQDLPPLPVPRYAPATQLLRGRLHVMGGSKENRHTPGLEHWSIAVKDGKALETEWRTEIPIPRGGPHRACVVFDDRLYVFGGQEGDFMAKPGSPIFKCSRRNEVVYDDVYMLDDDMKWKVLPPMPKPDSHIEFAWAIVNRSLVIVGGTTEKHPNTKKMTLVGEIFQFQFDTQKWKVIGKLPYRVKTTLVGFWNGWLYFTSGQRDKGPDDPAPRKVIGEMWRTKLKLL
;
A
#
# COMPACT_ATOMS: atom_id res chain seq x y z
N MET A 1 13.50 14.29 -14.84
CA MET A 1 13.83 13.69 -13.52
C MET A 1 14.76 12.51 -13.73
N ARG A 2 15.94 12.45 -13.07
CA ARG A 2 16.87 11.31 -13.21
C ARG A 2 16.71 10.39 -11.99
N ILE A 3 16.40 9.13 -12.22
CA ILE A 3 16.11 8.13 -11.19
C ILE A 3 17.29 7.15 -11.12
N GLY A 4 17.77 6.83 -9.92
CA GLY A 4 18.89 5.90 -9.71
C GLY A 4 18.73 5.06 -8.45
N LYS A 5 19.55 4.00 -8.34
CA LYS A 5 19.61 3.16 -7.13
C LYS A 5 20.10 3.99 -5.94
N ALA A 6 19.55 3.74 -4.76
CA ALA A 6 19.95 4.41 -3.54
C ALA A 6 21.31 3.86 -3.05
N ALA A 7 22.32 4.72 -2.97
CA ALA A 7 23.64 4.39 -2.41
C ALA A 7 23.73 4.75 -0.92
N ALA A 8 24.53 4.00 -0.15
CA ALA A 8 24.78 4.24 1.27
C ALA A 8 25.30 5.66 1.51
N GLY A 9 24.70 6.37 2.47
CA GLY A 9 25.11 7.72 2.88
C GLY A 9 26.20 7.71 3.93
N SER A 10 27.02 8.77 3.98
CA SER A 10 28.00 8.98 5.07
C SER A 10 27.29 9.22 6.40
N LYS A 11 27.85 8.66 7.49
CA LYS A 11 27.31 8.69 8.85
C LYS A 11 26.97 10.12 9.32
N SER A 12 25.69 10.39 9.55
CA SER A 12 25.17 11.57 10.25
C SER A 12 24.60 11.12 11.60
N SER A 13 24.79 11.92 12.66
CA SER A 13 24.57 11.55 14.08
C SER A 13 23.11 11.52 14.52
N THR A 14 22.16 11.72 13.60
CA THR A 14 20.72 11.70 13.90
C THR A 14 20.06 10.58 13.10
N THR A 15 19.72 9.48 13.77
CA THR A 15 19.13 8.29 13.12
C THR A 15 17.62 8.42 13.07
N THR A 16 17.05 8.76 11.91
CA THR A 16 15.60 8.67 11.70
C THR A 16 15.26 7.24 11.31
N LYS A 17 14.50 6.54 12.16
CA LYS A 17 13.96 5.20 11.88
C LYS A 17 12.47 5.33 11.59
N LEU A 18 12.04 4.77 10.48
CA LEU A 18 10.62 4.52 10.21
C LEU A 18 10.39 3.02 10.37
N VAL A 19 9.21 2.61 10.81
CA VAL A 19 8.86 1.18 10.93
C VAL A 19 8.18 0.76 9.62
N PHE A 20 8.41 -0.47 9.15
CA PHE A 20 7.85 -0.94 7.89
C PHE A 20 7.23 -2.33 8.02
N ILE A 21 5.91 -2.44 7.99
CA ILE A 21 5.26 -3.76 7.97
C ILE A 21 5.61 -4.45 6.63
N CYS A 22 5.83 -5.75 6.58
CA CYS A 22 6.11 -6.45 5.32
C CYS A 22 4.96 -7.36 5.01
N VAL A 23 4.20 -6.98 3.99
CA VAL A 23 2.99 -7.69 3.60
C VAL A 23 3.28 -8.27 2.23
N ALA A 24 3.41 -9.59 2.15
CA ALA A 24 3.77 -10.28 0.93
C ALA A 24 2.77 -9.97 -0.19
N LEU A 25 3.23 -9.34 -1.26
CA LEU A 25 2.47 -9.22 -2.51
C LEU A 25 3.08 -10.16 -3.55
N LEU A 26 2.21 -10.99 -4.14
CA LEU A 26 2.58 -12.09 -5.02
C LEU A 26 3.39 -11.63 -6.23
N GLY A 27 4.44 -12.41 -6.51
CA GLY A 27 4.96 -12.60 -7.85
C GLY A 27 5.37 -14.04 -8.11
N GLY A 28 4.50 -14.80 -8.79
CA GLY A 28 4.84 -15.92 -9.70
C GLY A 28 5.48 -17.20 -9.14
N PHE A 29 4.83 -18.33 -9.41
CA PHE A 29 5.37 -19.71 -9.37
C PHE A 29 6.74 -19.87 -10.07
N LEU A 30 7.73 -20.49 -9.40
CA LEU A 30 8.57 -21.65 -9.83
C LEU A 30 9.83 -21.85 -8.94
N LEU A 31 9.99 -23.08 -8.44
CA LEU A 31 11.18 -23.89 -8.07
C LEU A 31 12.31 -23.39 -7.11
N VAL A 32 12.39 -24.08 -5.95
CA VAL A 32 13.50 -24.91 -5.39
C VAL A 32 14.86 -24.30 -4.96
N ASP A 33 15.18 -24.59 -3.68
CA ASP A 33 16.47 -24.86 -3.00
C ASP A 33 17.37 -23.83 -2.27
N LEU A 34 17.72 -24.28 -1.04
CA LEU A 34 18.95 -24.20 -0.22
C LEU A 34 19.30 -23.02 0.73
N LEU A 35 19.23 -23.38 2.04
CA LEU A 35 20.25 -23.32 3.13
C LEU A 35 20.93 -22.01 3.63
N TRP A 36 20.55 -21.64 4.87
CA TRP A 36 21.36 -21.48 6.13
C TRP A 36 22.21 -20.23 6.49
N ALA A 37 22.27 -20.04 7.84
CA ALA A 37 23.13 -19.22 8.74
C ALA A 37 22.86 -17.69 8.85
N SER A 38 22.26 -17.17 9.94
CA SER A 38 22.78 -16.84 11.30
C SER A 38 23.66 -15.56 11.31
N SER A 39 23.75 -14.65 12.29
CA SER A 39 23.40 -14.48 13.72
C SER A 39 23.55 -12.96 14.06
N SER A 40 22.69 -12.34 14.89
CA SER A 40 22.78 -11.98 16.33
C SER A 40 23.32 -10.58 16.73
N SER A 41 22.72 -10.06 17.81
CA SER A 41 23.11 -8.95 18.73
C SER A 41 22.93 -7.47 18.30
N SER A 42 22.71 -6.48 19.18
CA SER A 42 22.00 -6.30 20.47
C SER A 42 22.08 -4.81 20.86
N SER A 43 21.00 -4.27 21.46
CA SER A 43 20.91 -3.08 22.34
C SER A 43 21.36 -1.70 21.77
N SER A 44 20.92 -0.51 22.19
CA SER A 44 20.02 0.01 23.22
C SER A 44 19.52 1.40 22.78
N SER A 45 18.47 1.85 23.47
CA SER A 45 17.70 3.12 23.52
C SER A 45 18.35 4.44 23.11
N PHE A 46 17.55 5.38 22.54
CA PHE A 46 17.35 6.77 23.01
C PHE A 46 16.27 7.49 22.15
N ASN A 47 15.40 8.25 22.83
CA ASN A 47 14.20 8.94 22.32
C ASN A 47 14.52 10.27 21.59
N TRP A 48 13.78 10.55 20.51
CA TRP A 48 13.28 11.90 20.18
C TRP A 48 12.18 11.79 19.10
N ALA A 49 11.06 12.45 19.36
CA ALA A 49 9.92 12.58 18.45
C ALA A 49 10.12 13.81 17.55
N LEU A 50 9.92 13.64 16.23
CA LEU A 50 9.81 14.70 15.23
C LEU A 50 8.79 14.28 14.16
N PRO A 51 8.16 15.25 13.46
CA PRO A 51 6.78 15.16 13.03
C PRO A 51 6.60 14.44 11.68
N THR A 52 5.37 13.94 11.48
CA THR A 52 4.74 13.54 10.21
C THR A 52 5.16 12.19 9.60
N SER A 53 4.54 11.14 10.16
CA SER A 53 3.91 10.00 9.45
C SER A 53 4.43 9.66 8.04
N ASN A 54 5.41 8.76 7.97
CA ASN A 54 5.80 8.09 6.72
C ASN A 54 6.25 6.63 6.98
N VAL A 55 5.41 5.83 7.62
CA VAL A 55 5.60 4.38 7.68
C VAL A 55 5.33 3.84 6.28
N LEU A 56 6.37 3.38 5.59
CA LEU A 56 6.22 2.60 4.34
C LEU A 56 6.32 1.13 4.72
N VAL A 57 5.98 0.17 3.86
CA VAL A 57 5.75 -1.22 4.29
C VAL A 57 6.24 -2.17 3.21
N PHE A 58 7.44 -2.75 3.32
CA PHE A 58 8.16 -3.32 2.17
C PHE A 58 8.61 -4.78 2.36
N PRO A 59 8.10 -5.76 1.61
CA PRO A 59 8.64 -7.12 1.67
C PRO A 59 10.08 -7.21 1.13
N ASN A 60 10.93 -7.95 1.83
CA ASN A 60 12.24 -8.35 1.34
C ASN A 60 12.24 -9.77 0.73
N HIS A 61 12.94 -9.89 -0.40
CA HIS A 61 13.38 -11.08 -1.14
C HIS A 61 12.38 -12.19 -1.55
N THR A 62 12.67 -12.71 -2.75
CA THR A 62 12.05 -13.81 -3.47
C THR A 62 12.18 -15.15 -2.74
N LEU A 63 11.11 -15.67 -2.13
CA LEU A 63 11.04 -17.06 -1.64
C LEU A 63 9.59 -17.61 -1.74
N PRO A 64 9.39 -18.93 -1.88
CA PRO A 64 8.07 -19.57 -2.07
C PRO A 64 7.19 -19.58 -0.80
N LYS A 65 7.63 -18.94 0.29
CA LYS A 65 6.93 -18.90 1.58
C LYS A 65 6.48 -17.49 1.86
N VAL A 66 5.21 -17.32 2.21
CA VAL A 66 4.71 -16.03 2.70
C VAL A 66 5.36 -15.76 4.05
N HIS A 67 5.97 -14.59 4.19
CA HIS A 67 6.62 -14.16 5.42
C HIS A 67 5.66 -13.29 6.23
N SER A 68 5.63 -13.49 7.55
CA SER A 68 4.75 -12.78 8.47
C SER A 68 5.59 -11.95 9.45
N HIS A 69 6.33 -10.97 8.94
CA HIS A 69 7.17 -10.08 9.75
C HIS A 69 7.08 -8.61 9.28
N VAL A 70 7.66 -7.73 10.06
CA VAL A 70 7.84 -6.29 9.85
C VAL A 70 9.33 -6.06 9.68
N ASP A 71 9.77 -5.46 8.58
CA ASP A 71 11.16 -5.02 8.39
C ASP A 71 11.31 -3.53 8.72
N ILE A 72 12.54 -3.05 8.94
CA ILE A 72 12.77 -1.65 9.27
C ILE A 72 13.84 -1.08 8.35
N TYR A 73 13.50 -0.08 7.54
CA TYR A 73 14.46 0.62 6.70
C TYR A 73 14.98 1.89 7.39
N ASN A 74 16.30 2.00 7.49
CA ASN A 74 16.95 3.20 8.04
C ASN A 74 17.32 4.13 6.90
N PHE A 75 16.66 5.30 6.80
CA PHE A 75 16.95 6.28 5.74
C PHE A 75 18.31 6.95 5.89
N THR A 76 18.80 7.14 7.13
CA THR A 76 20.12 7.72 7.40
C THR A 76 21.24 6.77 6.98
N ALA A 77 21.13 5.50 7.36
CA ALA A 77 22.10 4.46 6.99
C ALA A 77 21.88 3.91 5.57
N ASN A 78 20.71 4.18 4.98
CA ASN A 78 20.26 3.65 3.69
C ASN A 78 20.38 2.10 3.65
N SER A 79 19.90 1.45 4.71
CA SER A 79 19.99 0.00 4.89
C SER A 79 18.74 -0.57 5.55
N TRP A 80 18.42 -1.82 5.24
CA TRP A 80 17.49 -2.60 6.06
C TRP A 80 18.12 -2.89 7.43
N GLY A 81 17.28 -2.95 8.45
CA GLY A 81 17.65 -3.13 9.85
C GLY A 81 16.82 -4.22 10.51
N GLY A 82 16.28 -3.92 11.69
CA GLY A 82 15.57 -4.89 12.53
C GLY A 82 14.31 -5.46 11.89
N THR A 83 13.94 -6.66 12.34
CA THR A 83 12.73 -7.37 11.93
C THR A 83 11.99 -7.91 13.16
N PHE A 84 10.67 -8.01 13.10
CA PHE A 84 9.87 -8.67 14.14
C PHE A 84 8.56 -9.24 13.58
N ASP A 85 8.00 -10.24 14.25
CA ASP A 85 6.87 -11.00 13.73
C ASP A 85 5.55 -10.21 13.74
N MET A 86 4.69 -10.52 12.75
CA MET A 86 3.29 -10.15 12.75
C MET A 86 2.45 -11.16 13.54
N PRO A 87 1.27 -10.78 14.06
CA PRO A 87 0.32 -11.72 14.65
C PRO A 87 0.04 -12.88 13.71
N LYS A 88 0.05 -14.12 14.22
CA LYS A 88 -0.08 -15.33 13.40
C LYS A 88 -1.38 -15.37 12.61
N GLU A 89 -2.42 -14.77 13.16
CA GLU A 89 -3.74 -14.77 12.61
C GLU A 89 -4.02 -13.49 11.80
N MET A 90 -3.02 -12.65 11.54
CA MET A 90 -3.14 -11.52 10.62
C MET A 90 -3.17 -12.02 9.16
N ALA A 91 -3.90 -11.30 8.31
CA ALA A 91 -3.80 -11.49 6.87
C ALA A 91 -2.39 -11.16 6.36
N HIS A 92 -2.01 -11.76 5.23
CA HIS A 92 -0.63 -11.70 4.74
C HIS A 92 -0.45 -10.79 3.53
N SER A 93 -1.55 -10.38 2.88
CA SER A 93 -1.58 -9.61 1.64
C SER A 93 -2.83 -8.73 1.58
N HIS A 94 -2.83 -7.68 0.76
CA HIS A 94 -4.05 -6.91 0.45
C HIS A 94 -4.72 -6.27 1.67
N LEU A 95 -3.90 -5.86 2.65
CA LEU A 95 -4.34 -5.18 3.87
C LEU A 95 -4.69 -3.71 3.53
N GLY A 96 -5.73 -3.19 4.16
CA GLY A 96 -5.87 -1.75 4.37
C GLY A 96 -4.92 -1.33 5.49
N MET A 97 -4.26 -0.18 5.37
CA MET A 97 -3.30 0.24 6.39
C MET A 97 -3.11 1.75 6.42
N VAL A 98 -2.87 2.29 7.61
CA VAL A 98 -2.62 3.71 7.84
C VAL A 98 -1.81 3.91 9.11
N THR A 99 -1.07 5.01 9.21
CA THR A 99 -0.34 5.40 10.42
C THR A 99 -0.67 6.82 10.87
N ASP A 100 -0.69 7.06 12.17
CA ASP A 100 -0.66 8.41 12.76
C ASP A 100 0.78 8.89 13.08
N GLY A 101 1.78 8.10 12.70
CA GLY A 101 3.20 8.32 12.99
C GLY A 101 3.76 7.37 14.06
N ARG A 102 2.98 7.06 15.11
CA ARG A 102 3.39 6.11 16.16
C ARG A 102 2.69 4.77 16.02
N TYR A 103 1.41 4.79 15.75
CA TYR A 103 0.60 3.60 15.61
C TYR A 103 0.39 3.30 14.14
N ILE A 104 0.42 2.01 13.79
CA ILE A 104 0.08 1.55 12.44
C ILE A 104 -1.13 0.65 12.55
N TYR A 105 -2.23 1.10 11.95
CA TYR A 105 -3.50 0.41 11.91
C TYR A 105 -3.50 -0.49 10.67
N VAL A 106 -3.80 -1.77 10.86
CA VAL A 106 -3.87 -2.78 9.81
C VAL A 106 -5.27 -3.36 9.80
N VAL A 107 -5.90 -3.34 8.64
CA VAL A 107 -7.32 -3.62 8.48
C VAL A 107 -7.52 -4.70 7.41
N THR A 108 -8.23 -5.76 7.78
CA THR A 108 -8.62 -6.88 6.91
C THR A 108 -7.50 -7.47 6.06
N GLY A 109 -7.79 -7.84 4.80
CA GLY A 109 -6.88 -8.43 3.82
C GLY A 109 -7.01 -9.94 3.68
N GLN A 110 -6.08 -10.56 2.96
CA GLN A 110 -6.14 -11.95 2.53
C GLN A 110 -5.11 -12.85 3.23
N TYR A 111 -5.56 -14.05 3.62
CA TYR A 111 -4.69 -15.09 4.13
C TYR A 111 -3.88 -15.77 3.04
N GLY A 112 -2.56 -15.87 3.27
CA GLY A 112 -1.67 -16.68 2.45
C GLY A 112 -1.50 -16.17 1.00
N PRO A 113 -0.75 -16.94 0.19
CA PRO A 113 -0.35 -16.55 -1.15
C PRO A 113 -1.36 -16.95 -2.23
N GLN A 114 -2.41 -17.68 -1.86
CA GLN A 114 -3.41 -18.17 -2.81
C GLN A 114 -4.66 -17.31 -2.70
N CYS A 115 -5.62 -17.52 -3.59
CA CYS A 115 -6.84 -16.71 -3.64
C CYS A 115 -7.85 -17.09 -2.53
N ARG A 116 -7.39 -17.23 -1.29
CA ARG A 116 -8.22 -17.45 -0.11
C ARG A 116 -9.10 -16.25 0.16
N GLY A 117 -10.19 -16.48 0.88
CA GLY A 117 -11.10 -15.43 1.31
C GLY A 117 -10.39 -14.39 2.19
N PRO A 118 -10.87 -13.14 2.19
CA PRO A 118 -10.38 -12.11 3.09
C PRO A 118 -10.81 -12.37 4.54
N THR A 119 -10.25 -11.61 5.48
CA THR A 119 -10.65 -11.58 6.90
C THR A 119 -11.35 -10.27 7.25
N ALA A 120 -12.03 -10.24 8.39
CA ALA A 120 -12.55 -9.02 9.02
C ALA A 120 -11.66 -8.53 10.19
N ARG A 121 -10.59 -9.27 10.53
CA ARG A 121 -9.68 -8.97 11.64
C ARG A 121 -8.88 -7.70 11.40
N ASN A 122 -8.71 -6.92 12.46
CA ASN A 122 -7.99 -5.65 12.45
C ASN A 122 -7.00 -5.63 13.61
N PHE A 123 -5.87 -4.94 13.41
CA PHE A 123 -4.79 -4.86 14.38
C PHE A 123 -4.18 -3.47 14.41
N VAL A 124 -3.44 -3.19 15.46
CA VAL A 124 -2.64 -1.99 15.59
C VAL A 124 -1.27 -2.33 16.16
N LEU A 125 -0.24 -1.78 15.53
CA LEU A 125 1.14 -1.87 15.98
C LEU A 125 1.53 -0.56 16.65
N ASP A 126 2.00 -0.64 17.89
CA ASP A 126 2.77 0.46 18.50
C ASP A 126 4.23 0.35 18.06
N THR A 127 4.70 1.31 17.28
CA THR A 127 6.05 1.28 16.70
C THR A 127 7.16 1.49 17.73
N GLU A 128 6.88 2.10 18.88
CA GLU A 128 7.87 2.30 19.94
C GLU A 128 8.11 1.00 20.72
N THR A 129 7.01 0.34 21.13
CA THR A 129 7.07 -0.89 21.93
C THR A 129 7.18 -2.16 21.08
N LYS A 130 6.91 -2.05 19.77
CA LYS A 130 6.83 -3.16 18.80
C LYS A 130 5.80 -4.22 19.20
N GLN A 131 4.74 -3.79 19.87
CA GLN A 131 3.66 -4.65 20.31
C GLN A 131 2.45 -4.48 19.43
N TRP A 132 1.80 -5.61 19.15
CA TRP A 132 0.54 -5.67 18.43
C TRP A 132 -0.62 -5.78 19.40
N GLN A 133 -1.74 -5.15 19.05
CA GLN A 133 -3.02 -5.28 19.74
C GLN A 133 -4.12 -5.51 18.70
N ASP A 134 -5.16 -6.24 19.07
CA ASP A 134 -6.35 -6.38 18.23
C ASP A 134 -7.20 -5.10 18.26
N LEU A 135 -7.90 -4.86 17.16
CA LEU A 135 -8.98 -3.87 17.04
C LEU A 135 -10.31 -4.58 16.73
N PRO A 136 -11.46 -3.94 17.01
CA PRO A 136 -12.76 -4.49 16.64
C PRO A 136 -12.79 -4.92 15.18
N PRO A 137 -13.28 -6.13 14.85
CA PRO A 137 -13.33 -6.60 13.48
C PRO A 137 -14.34 -5.79 12.66
N LEU A 138 -14.15 -5.72 11.34
CA LEU A 138 -15.18 -5.17 10.45
C LEU A 138 -16.47 -6.00 10.49
N PRO A 139 -17.63 -5.41 10.18
CA PRO A 139 -18.90 -6.15 10.10
C PRO A 139 -18.87 -7.32 9.09
N VAL A 140 -18.11 -7.15 8.00
CA VAL A 140 -17.87 -8.20 6.99
C VAL A 140 -16.42 -8.16 6.49
N PRO A 141 -15.84 -9.31 6.10
CA PRO A 141 -14.50 -9.37 5.52
C PRO A 141 -14.30 -8.50 4.29
N ARG A 142 -13.09 -7.95 4.11
CA ARG A 142 -12.79 -7.07 2.98
C ARG A 142 -11.41 -7.28 2.36
N TYR A 143 -11.37 -7.33 1.02
CA TYR A 143 -10.15 -7.48 0.24
C TYR A 143 -9.65 -6.13 -0.28
N ALA A 144 -8.41 -5.75 0.05
CA ALA A 144 -7.74 -4.51 -0.37
C ALA A 144 -8.61 -3.23 -0.25
N PRO A 145 -9.18 -2.94 0.94
CA PRO A 145 -9.94 -1.71 1.13
C PRO A 145 -9.03 -0.47 1.10
N ALA A 146 -9.60 0.67 0.73
CA ALA A 146 -9.01 1.97 1.01
C ALA A 146 -9.12 2.26 2.53
N THR A 147 -8.05 2.75 3.14
CA THR A 147 -8.00 2.99 4.59
C THR A 147 -7.25 4.28 4.88
N GLN A 148 -7.80 5.13 5.76
CA GLN A 148 -7.15 6.38 6.15
C GLN A 148 -7.66 6.90 7.50
N LEU A 149 -6.89 7.76 8.17
CA LEU A 149 -7.31 8.46 9.38
C LEU A 149 -7.87 9.84 9.02
N LEU A 150 -9.08 10.14 9.49
CA LEU A 150 -9.73 11.45 9.32
C LEU A 150 -10.43 11.82 10.62
N ARG A 151 -10.18 13.03 11.14
CA ARG A 151 -10.86 13.57 12.34
C ARG A 151 -10.88 12.61 13.55
N GLY A 152 -9.74 11.95 13.81
CA GLY A 152 -9.59 11.01 14.92
C GLY A 152 -10.30 9.67 14.74
N ARG A 153 -10.76 9.36 13.52
CA ARG A 153 -11.40 8.09 13.19
C ARG A 153 -10.61 7.36 12.12
N LEU A 154 -10.54 6.05 12.25
CA LEU A 154 -10.03 5.13 11.24
C LEU A 154 -11.15 4.83 10.26
N HIS A 155 -11.02 5.32 9.03
CA HIS A 155 -11.98 5.09 7.94
C HIS A 155 -11.52 3.94 7.07
N VAL A 156 -12.47 3.07 6.70
CA VAL A 156 -12.26 1.90 5.84
C VAL A 156 -13.39 1.86 4.82
N MET A 157 -13.06 1.83 3.54
CA MET A 157 -14.06 1.90 2.49
C MET A 157 -13.65 1.12 1.23
N GLY A 158 -14.62 0.78 0.41
CA GLY A 158 -14.34 0.14 -0.88
C GLY A 158 -13.88 -1.31 -0.71
N GLY A 159 -12.86 -1.71 -1.46
CA GLY A 159 -12.37 -3.08 -1.51
C GLY A 159 -13.30 -4.01 -2.30
N SER A 160 -12.88 -5.25 -2.49
CA SER A 160 -13.78 -6.31 -2.98
C SER A 160 -14.43 -7.05 -1.83
N LYS A 161 -15.66 -7.54 -2.06
CA LYS A 161 -16.30 -8.58 -1.25
C LYS A 161 -15.48 -9.88 -1.29
N GLU A 162 -15.90 -10.89 -0.53
CA GLU A 162 -15.21 -12.15 -0.30
C GLU A 162 -14.88 -12.91 -1.58
N ASN A 163 -15.68 -12.71 -2.63
CA ASN A 163 -15.46 -13.29 -3.94
C ASN A 163 -14.30 -12.64 -4.72
N ARG A 164 -13.65 -11.58 -4.19
CA ARG A 164 -12.58 -10.81 -4.85
C ARG A 164 -12.96 -10.23 -6.21
N HIS A 165 -14.26 -10.06 -6.45
CA HIS A 165 -14.76 -9.55 -7.71
C HIS A 165 -15.74 -8.40 -7.51
N THR A 166 -16.79 -8.62 -6.73
CA THR A 166 -17.83 -7.63 -6.49
C THR A 166 -17.26 -6.45 -5.70
N PRO A 167 -17.35 -5.21 -6.22
CA PRO A 167 -16.97 -4.02 -5.49
C PRO A 167 -17.83 -3.87 -4.21
N GLY A 168 -17.18 -3.66 -3.07
CA GLY A 168 -17.83 -3.20 -1.85
C GLY A 168 -18.01 -1.69 -1.89
N LEU A 169 -19.23 -1.19 -1.67
CA LEU A 169 -19.49 0.25 -1.56
C LEU A 169 -19.44 0.73 -0.11
N GLU A 170 -19.41 -0.22 0.82
CA GLU A 170 -19.50 0.06 2.24
C GLU A 170 -18.31 0.93 2.69
N HIS A 171 -18.63 1.89 3.55
CA HIS A 171 -17.68 2.78 4.20
C HIS A 171 -18.00 2.75 5.69
N TRP A 172 -16.99 2.47 6.50
CA TRP A 172 -17.10 2.42 7.94
C TRP A 172 -16.03 3.28 8.59
N SER A 173 -16.30 3.71 9.81
CA SER A 173 -15.29 4.34 10.64
C SER A 173 -15.38 3.92 12.10
N ILE A 174 -14.25 3.96 12.78
CA ILE A 174 -14.18 3.74 14.23
C ILE A 174 -13.26 4.79 14.86
N ALA A 175 -13.69 5.40 15.96
CA ALA A 175 -12.86 6.36 16.69
C ALA A 175 -11.63 5.66 17.26
N VAL A 176 -10.46 6.25 17.06
CA VAL A 176 -9.19 5.73 17.56
C VAL A 176 -8.38 6.82 18.24
N LYS A 177 -7.69 6.45 19.33
CA LYS A 177 -6.74 7.32 20.02
C LYS A 177 -5.70 6.47 20.73
N ASP A 178 -4.43 6.88 20.64
CA ASP A 178 -3.30 6.23 21.31
C ASP A 178 -3.25 4.71 21.07
N GLY A 179 -3.46 4.31 19.80
CA GLY A 179 -3.45 2.91 19.39
C GLY A 179 -4.63 2.08 19.90
N LYS A 180 -5.73 2.69 20.34
CA LYS A 180 -6.93 1.98 20.82
C LYS A 180 -8.18 2.44 20.11
N ALA A 181 -9.12 1.53 19.90
CA ALA A 181 -10.49 1.90 19.53
C ALA A 181 -11.21 2.49 20.76
N LEU A 182 -11.98 3.56 20.53
CA LEU A 182 -12.82 4.19 21.55
C LEU A 182 -14.28 3.69 21.49
N GLU A 183 -14.58 2.85 20.51
CA GLU A 183 -15.88 2.26 20.25
C GLU A 183 -15.71 0.74 20.09
N THR A 184 -16.76 -0.02 20.37
CA THR A 184 -16.76 -1.48 20.22
C THR A 184 -17.23 -1.93 18.84
N GLU A 185 -17.93 -1.07 18.12
CA GLU A 185 -18.52 -1.35 16.81
C GLU A 185 -18.14 -0.28 15.80
N TRP A 186 -18.07 -0.69 14.54
CA TRP A 186 -17.81 0.21 13.43
C TRP A 186 -19.09 0.97 13.06
N ARG A 187 -18.98 2.30 12.96
CA ARG A 187 -20.05 3.16 12.46
C ARG A 187 -20.14 3.03 10.95
N THR A 188 -21.34 2.85 10.42
CA THR A 188 -21.61 2.97 8.97
C THR A 188 -21.57 4.44 8.56
N GLU A 189 -20.80 4.73 7.52
CA GLU A 189 -20.67 6.04 6.89
C GLU A 189 -21.39 6.09 5.54
N ILE A 190 -21.35 7.25 4.89
CA ILE A 190 -21.85 7.42 3.53
C ILE A 190 -21.02 6.54 2.57
N PRO A 191 -21.66 5.62 1.82
CA PRO A 191 -20.99 4.71 0.89
C PRO A 191 -20.14 5.43 -0.15
N ILE A 192 -19.00 4.85 -0.52
CA ILE A 192 -18.15 5.39 -1.59
C ILE A 192 -18.90 5.30 -2.94
N PRO A 193 -18.82 6.32 -3.83
CA PRO A 193 -19.57 6.31 -5.09
C PRO A 193 -19.26 5.12 -6.00
N ARG A 194 -17.99 4.69 -5.99
CA ARG A 194 -17.54 3.44 -6.61
C ARG A 194 -16.59 2.70 -5.69
N GLY A 195 -16.91 1.44 -5.45
CA GLY A 195 -16.13 0.52 -4.63
C GLY A 195 -14.94 -0.10 -5.35
N GLY A 196 -14.46 -1.22 -4.80
CA GLY A 196 -13.44 -2.05 -5.43
C GLY A 196 -12.05 -1.87 -4.83
N PRO A 197 -11.15 -2.84 -5.07
CA PRO A 197 -9.85 -2.92 -4.42
C PRO A 197 -8.81 -2.00 -5.04
N HIS A 198 -7.66 -1.95 -4.35
CA HIS A 198 -6.41 -1.43 -4.86
C HIS A 198 -6.36 0.07 -5.18
N ARG A 199 -7.12 0.84 -4.39
CA ARG A 199 -7.27 2.29 -4.49
C ARG A 199 -6.23 3.02 -3.63
N ALA A 200 -5.73 4.16 -4.10
CA ALA A 200 -5.01 5.09 -3.23
C ALA A 200 -6.01 5.86 -2.38
N CYS A 201 -5.69 6.09 -1.11
CA CYS A 201 -6.54 6.82 -0.17
C CYS A 201 -5.70 7.74 0.70
N VAL A 202 -5.95 9.05 0.62
CA VAL A 202 -5.14 10.05 1.34
C VAL A 202 -6.03 11.07 2.03
N VAL A 203 -5.54 11.66 3.10
CA VAL A 203 -6.16 12.83 3.71
C VAL A 203 -5.26 14.04 3.51
N PHE A 204 -5.88 15.15 3.09
CA PHE A 204 -5.22 16.42 2.86
C PHE A 204 -6.18 17.55 3.24
N ASP A 205 -5.71 18.53 4.02
CA ASP A 205 -6.53 19.64 4.54
C ASP A 205 -7.89 19.18 5.10
N ASP A 206 -7.86 18.16 5.97
CA ASP A 206 -9.03 17.59 6.65
C ASP A 206 -10.13 17.03 5.73
N ARG A 207 -9.75 16.66 4.50
CA ARG A 207 -10.61 15.98 3.54
C ARG A 207 -9.98 14.68 3.08
N LEU A 208 -10.83 13.71 2.78
CA LEU A 208 -10.38 12.38 2.34
C LEU A 208 -10.56 12.25 0.83
N TYR A 209 -9.53 11.77 0.16
CA TYR A 209 -9.52 11.58 -1.28
C TYR A 209 -9.24 10.12 -1.62
N VAL A 210 -9.96 9.58 -2.60
CA VAL A 210 -9.80 8.21 -3.10
C VAL A 210 -9.55 8.25 -4.60
N PHE A 211 -8.54 7.52 -5.07
CA PHE A 211 -8.09 7.55 -6.46
C PHE A 211 -8.03 6.15 -7.05
N GLY A 212 -8.48 6.03 -8.30
CA GLY A 212 -8.25 4.88 -9.16
C GLY A 212 -8.84 3.58 -8.62
N GLY A 213 -8.05 2.51 -8.65
CA GLY A 213 -8.44 1.16 -8.25
C GLY A 213 -9.05 0.36 -9.38
N GLN A 214 -9.65 -0.77 -9.02
CA GLN A 214 -10.24 -1.68 -10.01
C GLN A 214 -11.51 -2.36 -9.50
N GLU A 215 -12.21 -3.01 -10.42
CA GLU A 215 -13.20 -4.06 -10.17
C GLU A 215 -12.63 -5.38 -10.64
N GLY A 216 -12.93 -6.46 -9.90
CA GLY A 216 -12.35 -7.75 -10.20
C GLY A 216 -10.92 -7.89 -9.71
N ASP A 217 -10.51 -9.14 -9.49
CA ASP A 217 -9.14 -9.57 -9.34
C ASP A 217 -9.09 -11.09 -9.61
N PHE A 218 -7.91 -11.70 -9.47
CA PHE A 218 -7.78 -13.16 -9.46
C PHE A 218 -8.68 -13.77 -8.38
N MET A 219 -9.45 -14.79 -8.77
CA MET A 219 -10.33 -15.51 -7.85
C MET A 219 -9.86 -16.93 -7.62
N ALA A 220 -10.25 -17.55 -6.51
CA ALA A 220 -10.07 -18.99 -6.35
C ALA A 220 -10.87 -19.73 -7.43
N LYS A 221 -10.25 -20.73 -8.05
CA LYS A 221 -10.96 -21.70 -8.88
C LYS A 221 -12.05 -22.38 -8.02
N PRO A 222 -13.31 -22.41 -8.47
CA PRO A 222 -14.36 -23.12 -7.76
C PRO A 222 -13.95 -24.57 -7.44
N GLY A 223 -14.17 -25.00 -6.20
CA GLY A 223 -13.80 -26.33 -5.72
C GLY A 223 -12.30 -26.58 -5.51
N SER A 224 -11.43 -25.58 -5.68
CA SER A 224 -9.99 -25.78 -5.46
C SER A 224 -9.65 -25.90 -3.96
N PRO A 225 -9.12 -27.04 -3.48
CA PRO A 225 -8.77 -27.21 -2.07
C PRO A 225 -7.60 -26.31 -1.63
N ILE A 226 -6.83 -25.81 -2.59
CA ILE A 226 -5.67 -24.94 -2.38
C ILE A 226 -5.93 -23.49 -2.79
N PHE A 227 -7.17 -23.12 -3.12
CA PHE A 227 -7.55 -21.78 -3.56
C PHE A 227 -6.75 -21.29 -4.77
N LYS A 228 -6.43 -22.19 -5.72
CA LYS A 228 -5.63 -21.87 -6.91
C LYS A 228 -6.26 -20.70 -7.65
N CYS A 229 -5.47 -19.64 -7.85
CA CYS A 229 -5.93 -18.45 -8.53
C CYS A 229 -6.25 -18.71 -10.01
N SER A 230 -7.38 -18.19 -10.47
CA SER A 230 -7.78 -18.09 -11.88
C SER A 230 -8.07 -16.65 -12.23
N ARG A 231 -7.61 -16.24 -13.42
CA ARG A 231 -7.90 -14.91 -13.98
C ARG A 231 -9.38 -14.76 -14.31
N ARG A 232 -9.89 -13.55 -14.11
CA ARG A 232 -11.19 -13.08 -14.58
C ARG A 232 -11.06 -11.68 -15.17
N ASN A 233 -12.20 -11.12 -15.61
CA ASN A 233 -12.25 -9.76 -16.11
C ASN A 233 -11.94 -8.78 -14.96
N GLU A 234 -11.06 -7.84 -15.25
CA GLU A 234 -10.65 -6.77 -14.34
C GLU A 234 -10.89 -5.47 -15.08
N VAL A 235 -11.51 -4.50 -14.43
CA VAL A 235 -11.73 -3.15 -14.99
C VAL A 235 -10.99 -2.17 -14.10
N VAL A 236 -10.05 -1.42 -14.68
CA VAL A 236 -9.27 -0.42 -13.96
C VAL A 236 -9.94 0.95 -14.13
N TYR A 237 -9.95 1.76 -13.08
CA TYR A 237 -10.62 3.06 -13.07
C TYR A 237 -9.63 4.22 -12.94
N ASP A 238 -10.02 5.36 -13.49
CA ASP A 238 -9.39 6.68 -13.32
C ASP A 238 -10.19 7.61 -12.40
N ASP A 239 -11.32 7.12 -11.85
CA ASP A 239 -12.20 7.86 -10.96
C ASP A 239 -11.45 8.46 -9.75
N VAL A 240 -11.81 9.70 -9.42
CA VAL A 240 -11.30 10.41 -8.23
C VAL A 240 -12.48 10.96 -7.45
N TYR A 241 -12.52 10.65 -6.15
CA TYR A 241 -13.54 11.14 -5.23
C TYR A 241 -12.93 11.87 -4.06
N MET A 242 -13.64 12.87 -3.55
CA MET A 242 -13.31 13.58 -2.31
C MET A 242 -14.51 13.58 -1.39
N LEU A 243 -14.31 13.15 -0.14
CA LEU A 243 -15.26 13.27 0.95
C LEU A 243 -15.02 14.62 1.63
N ASP A 244 -16.00 15.51 1.54
CA ASP A 244 -15.88 16.87 2.03
C ASP A 244 -16.19 17.01 3.52
N ASP A 245 -16.17 18.26 3.97
CA ASP A 245 -16.31 18.59 5.39
C ASP A 245 -17.70 18.22 5.94
N ASP A 246 -18.71 18.16 5.08
CA ASP A 246 -20.09 17.74 5.38
C ASP A 246 -20.28 16.22 5.21
N MET A 247 -19.19 15.46 5.05
CA MET A 247 -19.19 14.03 4.77
C MET A 247 -19.88 13.67 3.44
N LYS A 248 -19.87 14.55 2.45
CA LYS A 248 -20.46 14.30 1.13
C LYS A 248 -19.39 13.98 0.10
N TRP A 249 -19.62 12.92 -0.67
CA TRP A 249 -18.73 12.56 -1.78
C TRP A 249 -18.92 13.51 -2.96
N LYS A 250 -17.81 13.99 -3.49
CA LYS A 250 -17.69 14.81 -4.70
C LYS A 250 -16.82 14.09 -5.71
N VAL A 251 -17.26 14.11 -6.98
CA VAL A 251 -16.46 13.63 -8.11
C VAL A 251 -15.47 14.74 -8.48
N LEU A 252 -14.20 14.38 -8.63
CA LEU A 252 -13.13 15.28 -9.04
C LEU A 252 -12.64 14.93 -10.45
N PRO A 253 -11.82 15.78 -11.09
CA PRO A 253 -11.20 15.45 -12.38
C PRO A 253 -10.46 14.10 -12.32
N PRO A 254 -10.69 13.21 -13.30
CA PRO A 254 -10.14 11.86 -13.28
C PRO A 254 -8.62 11.87 -13.47
N MET A 255 -7.97 10.78 -13.07
CA MET A 255 -6.56 10.57 -13.33
C MET A 255 -6.26 10.63 -14.84
N PRO A 256 -5.03 10.98 -15.27
CA PRO A 256 -4.65 11.00 -16.68
C PRO A 256 -4.79 9.64 -17.40
N LYS A 257 -4.88 8.56 -16.61
CA LYS A 257 -5.01 7.17 -17.07
C LYS A 257 -5.62 6.34 -15.94
N PRO A 258 -6.43 5.31 -16.24
CA PRO A 258 -6.85 4.34 -15.24
C PRO A 258 -5.66 3.68 -14.56
N ASP A 259 -5.69 3.59 -13.22
CA ASP A 259 -4.58 3.02 -12.45
C ASP A 259 -5.06 2.31 -11.18
N SER A 260 -4.53 1.12 -10.91
CA SER A 260 -4.78 0.30 -9.73
C SER A 260 -3.49 -0.24 -9.13
N HIS A 261 -3.59 -0.93 -8.00
CA HIS A 261 -2.43 -1.41 -7.22
C HIS A 261 -1.55 -0.24 -6.75
N ILE A 262 -2.22 0.84 -6.34
CA ILE A 262 -1.65 2.11 -5.93
C ILE A 262 -1.93 2.44 -4.46
N GLU A 263 -2.30 1.47 -3.62
CA GLU A 263 -2.69 1.67 -2.22
C GLU A 263 -1.61 2.40 -1.40
N PHE A 264 -0.35 2.10 -1.71
CA PHE A 264 0.84 2.64 -1.06
C PHE A 264 1.86 3.20 -2.07
N ALA A 265 1.42 3.38 -3.31
CA ALA A 265 2.26 3.83 -4.43
C ALA A 265 2.27 5.37 -4.54
N TRP A 266 2.13 6.08 -3.43
CA TRP A 266 2.02 7.54 -3.43
C TRP A 266 2.71 8.21 -2.26
N ALA A 267 3.00 9.50 -2.41
CA ALA A 267 3.41 10.38 -1.33
C ALA A 267 2.78 11.77 -1.53
N ILE A 268 2.49 12.47 -0.43
CA ILE A 268 2.12 13.88 -0.47
C ILE A 268 3.40 14.73 -0.45
N VAL A 269 3.57 15.56 -1.46
CA VAL A 269 4.74 16.44 -1.62
C VAL A 269 4.26 17.80 -2.08
N ASN A 270 4.60 18.85 -1.31
CA ASN A 270 4.28 20.25 -1.63
C ASN A 270 2.82 20.46 -2.08
N ARG A 271 1.85 20.09 -1.20
CA ARG A 271 0.40 20.19 -1.45
C ARG A 271 -0.07 19.46 -2.73
N SER A 272 0.65 18.42 -3.12
CA SER A 272 0.31 17.57 -4.25
C SER A 272 0.40 16.11 -3.85
N LEU A 273 -0.49 15.28 -4.40
CA LEU A 273 -0.30 13.84 -4.42
C LEU A 273 0.65 13.47 -5.56
N VAL A 274 1.62 12.61 -5.32
CA VAL A 274 2.49 12.01 -6.34
C VAL A 274 2.28 10.51 -6.33
N ILE A 275 1.77 9.93 -7.43
CA ILE A 275 1.58 8.49 -7.62
C ILE A 275 2.68 7.95 -8.54
N VAL A 276 3.26 6.81 -8.19
CA VAL A 276 4.41 6.20 -8.88
C VAL A 276 4.15 4.72 -9.15
N GLY A 277 3.96 4.35 -10.41
CA GLY A 277 3.67 2.96 -10.78
C GLY A 277 2.21 2.59 -10.53
N GLY A 278 1.90 1.31 -10.68
CA GLY A 278 0.54 0.77 -10.66
C GLY A 278 0.28 -0.15 -11.85
N THR A 279 -0.99 -0.47 -12.07
CA THR A 279 -1.47 -1.33 -13.15
C THR A 279 -2.61 -0.66 -13.87
N THR A 280 -2.55 -0.65 -15.19
CA THR A 280 -3.55 -0.01 -16.04
C THR A 280 -4.26 -1.02 -16.93
N GLU A 281 -5.06 -0.53 -17.87
CA GLU A 281 -5.80 -1.32 -18.83
C GLU A 281 -4.90 -2.33 -19.56
N LYS A 282 -5.49 -3.50 -19.85
CA LYS A 282 -4.78 -4.58 -20.52
C LYS A 282 -4.33 -4.13 -21.91
N HIS A 283 -3.18 -4.65 -22.33
CA HIS A 283 -2.65 -4.38 -23.65
C HIS A 283 -3.72 -4.71 -24.71
N PRO A 284 -4.03 -3.80 -25.65
CA PRO A 284 -5.21 -3.91 -26.52
C PRO A 284 -5.23 -5.20 -27.34
N ASN A 285 -4.05 -5.63 -27.83
CA ASN A 285 -3.91 -6.83 -28.66
C ASN A 285 -3.66 -8.10 -27.83
N THR A 286 -2.58 -8.13 -27.05
CA THR A 286 -2.15 -9.34 -26.32
C THR A 286 -2.99 -9.66 -25.09
N LYS A 287 -3.85 -8.73 -24.64
CA LYS A 287 -4.64 -8.79 -23.40
C LYS A 287 -3.80 -9.04 -22.14
N LYS A 288 -2.48 -8.84 -22.21
CA LYS A 288 -1.57 -8.91 -21.08
C LYS A 288 -1.82 -7.74 -20.13
N MET A 289 -1.56 -7.97 -18.84
CA MET A 289 -1.53 -6.92 -17.82
C MET A 289 -0.49 -5.86 -18.21
N THR A 290 -0.86 -4.58 -18.10
CA THR A 290 0.01 -3.45 -18.39
C THR A 290 0.38 -2.73 -17.11
N LEU A 291 1.67 -2.57 -16.87
CA LEU A 291 2.18 -1.82 -15.71
C LEU A 291 2.31 -0.32 -16.03
N VAL A 292 2.26 0.52 -15.01
CA VAL A 292 2.41 1.97 -15.16
C VAL A 292 3.87 2.36 -14.93
N GLY A 293 4.37 3.26 -15.79
CA GLY A 293 5.70 3.85 -15.66
C GLY A 293 5.67 5.36 -15.51
N GLU A 294 4.56 6.01 -15.86
CA GLU A 294 4.34 7.42 -15.60
C GLU A 294 4.29 7.74 -14.10
N ILE A 295 4.75 8.93 -13.74
CA ILE A 295 4.59 9.50 -12.41
C ILE A 295 3.52 10.59 -12.52
N PHE A 296 2.41 10.39 -11.82
CA PHE A 296 1.28 11.31 -11.83
C PHE A 296 1.36 12.27 -10.64
N GLN A 297 1.08 13.55 -10.88
CA GLN A 297 0.92 14.57 -9.85
C GLN A 297 -0.52 15.08 -9.88
N PHE A 298 -1.20 15.08 -8.73
CA PHE A 298 -2.45 15.80 -8.52
C PHE A 298 -2.22 16.98 -7.58
N GLN A 299 -2.53 18.18 -8.03
CA GLN A 299 -2.41 19.40 -7.23
C GLN A 299 -3.73 19.63 -6.48
N PHE A 300 -3.73 19.57 -5.14
CA PHE A 300 -4.98 19.65 -4.37
C PHE A 300 -5.69 21.00 -4.52
N ASP A 301 -4.93 22.09 -4.60
CA ASP A 301 -5.46 23.46 -4.67
C ASP A 301 -6.18 23.75 -5.99
N THR A 302 -5.63 23.26 -7.11
CA THR A 302 -6.20 23.51 -8.44
C THR A 302 -6.98 22.33 -9.01
N GLN A 303 -6.91 21.17 -8.35
CA GLN A 303 -7.47 19.89 -8.80
C GLN A 303 -7.01 19.50 -10.22
N LYS A 304 -5.75 19.80 -10.55
CA LYS A 304 -5.17 19.52 -11.88
C LYS A 304 -4.20 18.37 -11.81
N TRP A 305 -4.24 17.55 -12.84
CA TRP A 305 -3.31 16.45 -13.06
C TRP A 305 -2.16 16.84 -13.98
N LYS A 306 -0.97 16.29 -13.71
CA LYS A 306 0.20 16.36 -14.59
C LYS A 306 0.95 15.03 -14.60
N VAL A 307 1.55 14.68 -15.73
CA VAL A 307 2.60 13.67 -15.78
C VAL A 307 3.93 14.37 -15.57
N ILE A 308 4.59 14.12 -14.44
CA ILE A 308 5.81 14.84 -14.03
C ILE A 308 7.10 14.08 -14.32
N GLY A 309 6.98 12.84 -14.79
CA GLY A 309 8.13 12.02 -15.15
C GLY A 309 7.74 10.61 -15.52
N LYS A 310 8.76 9.79 -15.79
CA LYS A 310 8.63 8.35 -16.02
C LYS A 310 9.70 7.61 -15.22
N LEU A 311 9.32 6.47 -14.68
CA LEU A 311 10.19 5.48 -14.07
C LEU A 311 11.14 4.87 -15.12
N PRO A 312 12.30 4.35 -14.71
CA PRO A 312 13.22 3.65 -15.62
C PRO A 312 12.61 2.35 -16.19
N TYR A 313 11.53 1.87 -15.61
CA TYR A 313 10.75 0.72 -16.04
C TYR A 313 9.33 0.81 -15.46
N ARG A 314 8.38 0.08 -16.03
CA ARG A 314 7.02 0.01 -15.48
C ARG A 314 6.97 -0.95 -14.30
N VAL A 315 6.16 -0.65 -13.29
CA VAL A 315 6.08 -1.42 -12.04
C VAL A 315 4.71 -1.23 -11.39
N LYS A 316 4.17 -2.27 -10.76
CA LYS A 316 2.98 -2.20 -9.89
C LYS A 316 3.30 -2.51 -8.44
N THR A 317 2.35 -2.22 -7.54
CA THR A 317 2.47 -2.48 -6.10
C THR A 317 3.78 -1.93 -5.54
N THR A 318 4.17 -0.79 -6.09
CA THR A 318 5.27 0.03 -5.60
C THR A 318 4.89 0.62 -4.27
N LEU A 319 5.91 0.84 -3.48
CA LEU A 319 5.79 1.47 -2.19
C LEU A 319 6.63 2.73 -2.24
N VAL A 320 6.01 3.86 -1.94
CA VAL A 320 6.57 5.18 -2.26
C VAL A 320 6.71 5.99 -1.00
N GLY A 321 7.89 6.59 -0.82
CA GLY A 321 8.18 7.48 0.30
C GLY A 321 8.74 8.80 -0.16
N PHE A 322 8.54 9.84 0.64
CA PHE A 322 9.23 11.10 0.43
C PHE A 322 9.98 11.50 1.69
N TRP A 323 11.28 11.73 1.56
CA TRP A 323 12.12 12.12 2.69
C TRP A 323 13.26 13.01 2.24
N ASN A 324 13.44 14.15 2.93
CA ASN A 324 14.54 15.10 2.72
C ASN A 324 14.74 15.52 1.24
N GLY A 325 13.64 15.80 0.52
CA GLY A 325 13.67 16.21 -0.89
C GLY A 325 13.82 15.06 -1.90
N TRP A 326 13.85 13.82 -1.44
CA TRP A 326 13.96 12.62 -2.27
C TRP A 326 12.67 11.83 -2.26
N LEU A 327 12.20 11.48 -3.46
CA LEU A 327 11.16 10.50 -3.66
C LEU A 327 11.83 9.12 -3.79
N TYR A 328 11.43 8.20 -2.94
CA TYR A 328 11.88 6.81 -2.88
C TYR A 328 10.79 5.90 -3.43
N PHE A 329 11.18 4.83 -4.11
CA PHE A 329 10.30 3.70 -4.36
C PHE A 329 11.08 2.39 -4.32
N THR A 330 10.42 1.31 -3.91
CA THR A 330 10.94 -0.07 -3.97
C THR A 330 9.79 -1.06 -4.01
N SER A 331 10.14 -2.35 -3.97
CA SER A 331 9.23 -3.48 -4.12
C SER A 331 8.49 -3.44 -5.46
N GLY A 332 7.48 -4.30 -5.57
CA GLY A 332 6.63 -4.36 -6.73
C GLY A 332 7.22 -5.19 -7.85
N GLN A 333 6.35 -5.59 -8.77
CA GLN A 333 6.75 -6.39 -9.92
C GLN A 333 7.09 -5.47 -11.08
N ARG A 334 8.35 -5.51 -11.53
CA ARG A 334 8.79 -4.81 -12.75
C ARG A 334 8.18 -5.49 -13.99
N ASP A 335 8.01 -4.75 -15.07
CA ASP A 335 7.73 -5.33 -16.38
C ASP A 335 8.85 -6.23 -16.94
N LYS A 336 8.57 -6.94 -18.03
CA LYS A 336 9.57 -7.78 -18.71
C LYS A 336 10.52 -6.97 -19.60
N GLY A 337 10.10 -5.80 -20.04
CA GLY A 337 10.88 -4.87 -20.83
C GLY A 337 9.98 -3.90 -21.60
N PRO A 338 10.54 -3.02 -22.46
CA PRO A 338 9.76 -2.07 -23.24
C PRO A 338 8.66 -2.72 -24.08
N ASP A 339 8.93 -3.87 -24.69
CA ASP A 339 8.03 -4.56 -25.62
C ASP A 339 7.06 -5.54 -24.96
N ASP A 340 7.29 -5.92 -23.69
CA ASP A 340 6.38 -6.79 -22.93
C ASP A 340 6.02 -6.13 -21.59
N PRO A 341 4.82 -5.53 -21.50
CA PRO A 341 4.40 -4.80 -20.32
C PRO A 341 4.01 -5.71 -19.15
N ALA A 342 4.05 -7.03 -19.31
CA ALA A 342 3.65 -7.97 -18.28
C ALA A 342 4.62 -7.99 -17.09
N PRO A 343 4.13 -8.26 -15.87
CA PRO A 343 4.97 -8.41 -14.69
C PRO A 343 6.05 -9.50 -14.80
N ARG A 344 7.19 -9.24 -14.14
CA ARG A 344 8.39 -10.08 -14.01
C ARG A 344 8.76 -10.22 -12.52
N LYS A 345 10.06 -10.18 -12.21
CA LYS A 345 10.62 -10.34 -10.87
C LYS A 345 10.22 -9.18 -9.99
N VAL A 346 10.04 -9.48 -8.71
CA VAL A 346 9.90 -8.46 -7.66
C VAL A 346 11.21 -7.68 -7.57
N ILE A 347 11.12 -6.36 -7.44
CA ILE A 347 12.27 -5.48 -7.26
C ILE A 347 12.71 -5.57 -5.80
N GLY A 348 13.94 -6.05 -5.55
CA GLY A 348 14.55 -6.04 -4.22
C GLY A 348 15.37 -4.79 -3.92
N GLU A 349 15.43 -3.84 -4.87
CA GLU A 349 16.31 -2.67 -4.80
C GLU A 349 15.53 -1.40 -4.45
N MET A 350 16.13 -0.55 -3.61
CA MET A 350 15.62 0.79 -3.35
C MET A 350 16.08 1.78 -4.42
N TRP A 351 15.11 2.47 -5.02
CA TRP A 351 15.35 3.53 -6.01
C TRP A 351 14.93 4.88 -5.44
N ARG A 352 15.63 5.95 -5.84
CA ARG A 352 15.27 7.30 -5.45
C ARG A 352 15.59 8.34 -6.50
N THR A 353 14.96 9.50 -6.37
CA THR A 353 15.22 10.66 -7.21
C THR A 353 14.91 11.97 -6.48
N LYS A 354 15.63 13.05 -6.81
CA LYS A 354 15.32 14.38 -6.27
C LYS A 354 14.03 14.88 -6.91
N LEU A 355 13.05 15.17 -6.07
CA LEU A 355 11.79 15.74 -6.51
C LEU A 355 11.69 17.18 -6.01
N LYS A 356 11.67 18.13 -6.95
CA LYS A 356 11.34 19.52 -6.70
C LYS A 356 10.07 19.84 -7.48
N LEU A 357 8.95 19.90 -6.77
CA LEU A 357 7.69 20.38 -7.33
C LEU A 357 7.66 21.89 -7.13
N LEU A 358 7.51 22.63 -8.22
CA LEU A 358 7.30 24.08 -8.21
C LEU A 358 5.89 24.40 -7.71
#